data_AF-A0A3Q3WVA7-F1
#
_entry.id   AF-A0A3Q3WVA7-F1
#
_cell.length_a   1.000
_cell.length_b   1.000
_cell.length_c   1.000
_cell.angle_alpha   90.00
_cell.angle_beta   90.00
_cell.angle_gamma   90.00
#
_symmetry.space_group_name_H-M   'P 1'
#
loop_
_entity.id
_entity.type
_entity.pdbx_description
1 polymer ?
#
loop_
_entity_poly.entity_id
_entity_poly.type
_entity_poly.pdbx_seq_one_letter_code
_entity_poly.pdbx_strand_id
1 'polypeptide(L)' 'LTKKVTPPFLPSIKESVDVSNFDSEFTRLQPVLSPPPKSFSLSPEQQEAFADFDFCTLWCS' A
#
# COMPACT_ATOMS: atom_id res chain seq x y z
N LEU A 1 12.02 -20.62 -7.51
CA LEU A 1 13.39 -20.07 -7.42
C LEU A 1 13.76 -19.91 -5.95
N THR A 2 14.85 -20.51 -5.49
CA THR A 2 15.37 -20.31 -4.12
C THR A 2 16.38 -19.17 -4.14
N LYS A 3 16.20 -18.15 -3.30
CA LYS A 3 17.05 -16.94 -3.18
C LYS A 3 18.46 -17.29 -2.64
N LYS A 4 19.23 -18.08 -3.39
CA LYS A 4 20.54 -18.65 -2.96
C LYS A 4 21.75 -17.82 -3.39
N VAL A 5 21.58 -16.88 -4.31
CA VAL A 5 22.65 -16.01 -4.82
C VAL A 5 22.47 -14.61 -4.26
N THR A 6 23.54 -14.05 -3.70
CA THR A 6 23.54 -12.68 -3.18
C THR A 6 23.40 -11.67 -4.33
N PRO A 7 22.47 -10.71 -4.24
CA PRO A 7 22.37 -9.65 -5.24
C PRO A 7 23.64 -8.80 -5.31
N PRO A 8 24.01 -8.27 -6.49
CA PRO A 8 25.18 -7.39 -6.64
C PRO A 8 24.97 -6.01 -5.98
N PHE A 9 23.73 -5.68 -5.60
CA PHE A 9 23.37 -4.45 -4.92
C PHE A 9 22.46 -4.76 -3.74
N LEU A 10 22.77 -4.18 -2.58
CA LEU A 10 21.94 -4.21 -1.39
C LEU A 10 21.51 -2.78 -1.06
N PRO A 11 20.20 -2.49 -1.00
CA PRO A 11 19.72 -1.16 -0.62
C PRO A 11 20.09 -0.84 0.82
N SER A 12 20.40 0.42 1.10
CA SER A 12 20.63 0.88 2.48
C SER A 12 19.30 1.02 3.20
N ILE A 13 19.13 0.36 4.34
CA ILE A 13 17.94 0.44 5.19
C ILE A 13 18.43 0.71 6.61
N LYS A 14 18.00 1.84 7.18
CA LYS A 14 18.44 2.32 8.50
C LYS A 14 17.60 1.73 9.63
N GLU A 15 16.30 1.58 9.41
CA GLU A 15 15.32 1.14 10.40
C GLU A 15 14.06 0.56 9.72
N SER A 16 13.13 0.01 10.51
CA SER A 16 11.94 -0.68 10.00
C SER A 16 10.98 0.22 9.21
N VAL A 17 10.99 1.53 9.45
CA VAL A 17 10.14 2.53 8.79
C VAL A 17 10.92 3.41 7.81
N ASP A 18 12.12 2.99 7.42
CA ASP A 18 12.97 3.76 6.51
C ASP A 18 12.35 3.86 5.10
N VAL A 19 11.99 5.09 4.73
CA VAL A 19 11.41 5.42 3.42
C VAL A 19 12.41 6.12 2.48
N SER A 20 13.70 6.14 2.81
CA SER A 20 14.73 6.89 2.05
C SER A 20 15.02 6.35 0.66
N ASN A 21 14.61 5.11 0.35
CA ASN A 21 14.69 4.53 -0.99
C ASN A 21 13.47 4.86 -1.87
N PHE A 22 12.50 5.62 -1.35
CA PHE A 22 11.31 6.10 -2.07
C PHE A 22 11.41 7.61 -2.32
N ASP A 23 10.65 8.13 -3.28
CA ASP A 23 10.66 9.56 -3.58
C ASP A 23 10.12 10.39 -2.40
N SER A 24 10.92 11.38 -2.03
CA SER A 24 10.63 12.33 -0.95
C SER A 24 9.43 13.24 -1.23
N GLU A 25 9.02 13.41 -2.48
CA GLU A 25 7.78 14.10 -2.85
C GLU A 25 6.56 13.43 -2.19
N PHE A 26 6.53 12.10 -2.13
CA PHE A 26 5.39 11.35 -1.57
C PHE A 26 5.56 11.05 -0.08
N THR A 27 6.75 10.71 0.38
CA THR A 27 6.97 10.28 1.78
C THR A 27 6.87 11.41 2.79
N ARG A 28 6.92 12.67 2.33
CA ARG A 28 6.69 13.87 3.16
C ARG A 28 5.22 14.33 3.18
N LEU A 29 4.35 13.73 2.35
CA LEU A 29 2.92 14.01 2.42
C LEU A 29 2.34 13.47 3.72
N GLN A 30 1.24 14.06 4.20
CA GLN A 30 0.52 13.48 5.32
C GLN A 30 -0.13 12.15 4.90
N PRO A 31 0.04 11.06 5.68
CA PRO A 31 -0.52 9.76 5.36
C PRO A 31 -2.01 9.70 5.73
N VAL A 32 -2.84 10.39 4.93
CA VAL A 32 -4.29 10.51 5.17
C VAL A 32 -5.08 9.96 3.99
N LEU A 33 -6.20 9.30 4.28
CA LEU A 33 -7.20 8.95 3.27
C LEU A 33 -7.99 10.20 2.90
N SER A 34 -7.56 10.87 1.84
CA SER A 34 -8.24 12.07 1.34
C SER A 34 -9.63 11.71 0.82
N PRO A 35 -10.69 12.46 1.18
CA PRO A 35 -12.02 12.21 0.65
C PRO A 35 -12.07 12.49 -0.86
N PRO A 36 -12.99 11.85 -1.60
CA PRO A 36 -13.16 12.12 -3.02
C PRO A 36 -13.54 13.59 -3.28
N PRO A 37 -13.10 14.20 -4.40
CA PRO A 37 -13.40 15.61 -4.71
C PRO A 37 -14.88 15.94 -4.84
N LYS A 38 -15.70 14.93 -5.19
CA LYS A 38 -17.16 15.05 -5.19
C LYS A 38 -17.69 14.37 -3.94
N SER A 39 -18.41 15.12 -3.11
CA SER A 39 -19.04 14.65 -1.88
C SER A 39 -20.32 13.86 -2.15
N PHE A 40 -20.27 12.87 -3.05
CA PHE A 40 -21.40 11.98 -3.29
C PHE A 40 -21.08 10.62 -2.70
N SER A 41 -21.91 10.19 -1.75
CA SER A 41 -21.93 8.81 -1.31
C SER A 41 -22.39 7.94 -2.48
N LEU A 42 -21.77 6.77 -2.64
CA LEU A 42 -22.22 5.76 -3.59
C LEU A 42 -23.60 5.25 -3.15
N SER A 43 -24.46 4.92 -4.12
CA SER A 43 -25.72 4.20 -3.82
C SER A 43 -25.41 2.76 -3.39
N PRO A 44 -26.36 2.06 -2.74
CA PRO A 44 -26.20 0.65 -2.40
C PRO A 44 -25.83 -0.23 -3.61
N GLU A 45 -26.45 0.02 -4.76
CA GLU A 45 -26.19 -0.72 -6.01
C GLU A 45 -24.77 -0.47 -6.55
N GLN A 46 -24.25 0.75 -6.40
CA GLN A 46 -22.86 1.06 -6.79
C GLN A 46 -21.86 0.42 -5.83
N GLN A 47 -22.21 0.31 -4.55
CA GLN A 47 -21.37 -0.32 -3.54
C GLN A 47 -21.24 -1.83 -3.77
N GLU A 48 -22.24 -2.47 -4.40
CA GLU A 48 -22.22 -3.90 -4.75
C GLU A 48 -21.06 -4.28 -5.67
N ALA A 49 -20.53 -3.33 -6.46
CA ALA A 49 -19.33 -3.55 -7.27
C ALA A 49 -18.07 -3.93 -6.46
N PHE A 50 -18.08 -3.71 -5.13
CA PHE A 50 -16.98 -4.02 -4.22
C PHE A 50 -17.25 -5.25 -3.33
N ALA A 51 -18.33 -6.00 -3.53
CA ALA A 51 -18.77 -7.07 -2.62
C ALA A 51 -17.71 -8.15 -2.34
N ASP A 52 -16.87 -8.46 -3.32
CA ASP A 52 -15.80 -9.47 -3.22
C ASP A 52 -14.39 -8.83 -3.28
N PHE A 53 -14.25 -7.58 -2.85
CA PHE A 53 -12.97 -6.87 -2.87
C PHE A 53 -11.99 -7.37 -1.80
N ASP A 54 -12.52 -7.71 -0.62
CA ASP A 54 -11.70 -8.09 0.53
C ASP A 54 -11.05 -9.46 0.33
N PHE A 55 -9.75 -9.53 0.58
CA PHE A 55 -8.98 -10.77 0.49
C PHE A 55 -7.98 -10.84 1.64
N CYS A 56 -8.00 -11.95 2.40
CA CYS A 56 -6.91 -12.26 3.33
C CYS A 56 -6.26 -13.60 3.01
N THR A 57 -4.93 -13.62 3.08
CA THR A 57 -4.17 -14.87 2.99
C THR A 57 -4.38 -15.71 4.26
N LEU A 58 -4.12 -17.01 4.18
CA LEU A 58 -4.31 -17.98 5.28
C LEU A 58 -3.60 -17.61 6.61
N TRP A 59 -2.69 -16.65 6.60
CA TRP A 59 -1.83 -16.27 7.74
C TRP A 59 -2.32 -15.00 8.45
N CYS A 60 -3.49 -14.53 8.04
CA CYS A 60 -4.23 -13.43 8.63
C CYS A 60 -5.07 -14.01 9.79
N SER A 61 -4.46 -14.15 10.96
CA SER A 61 -5.10 -14.56 12.21
C SER A 61 -4.56 -13.70 13.33
#